data_AF-A0A7V5W621-F1
#
_entry.id   AF-A0A7V5W621-F1
#
_cell.length_a   1.000
_cell.length_b   1.000
_cell.length_c   1.000
_cell.angle_alpha   90.00
_cell.angle_beta   90.00
_cell.angle_gamma   90.00
#
_symmetry.space_group_name_H-M   'P 1'
#
loop_
_entity.id
_entity.type
_entity.pdbx_description
1 polymer ?
#
loop_
_entity_poly.entity_id
_entity_poly.type
_entity_poly.pdbx_seq_one_letter_code
_entity_poly.pdbx_strand_id
1 'polypeptide(L)'
;MSTFHEELLRHAEPVWKVVREHQFLAETAAGTIPREIFVRWMQQDYLFVREAIPFLAVLLARAPAALRRPLGEALAALSRELELFERLAREHQVALEGVSMLPTCHAYVQFLLATAYGRSFPEAFTVLYAAEKAYLDAWTWVKEKQQATSPWQAFIEQWT
;
A
#
# COMPACT_ATOMS: atom_id res chain seq x y z
N MET A 1 -9.68 -13.43 25.07
CA MET A 1 -10.17 -13.92 23.75
C MET A 1 -9.45 -13.10 22.70
N SER A 2 -8.91 -13.74 21.65
CA SER A 2 -8.28 -13.03 20.53
C SER A 2 -9.37 -12.26 19.79
N THR A 3 -9.07 -11.06 19.34
CA THR A 3 -9.94 -10.31 18.42
C THR A 3 -9.77 -10.84 17.00
N PHE A 4 -10.75 -10.59 16.13
CA PHE A 4 -10.78 -11.14 14.77
C PHE A 4 -9.52 -10.81 13.93
N HIS A 5 -9.05 -9.57 14.00
CA HIS A 5 -7.88 -9.15 13.22
C HIS A 5 -6.58 -9.83 13.71
N GLU A 6 -6.44 -10.08 15.00
CA GLU A 6 -5.31 -10.82 15.57
C GLU A 6 -5.32 -12.30 15.13
N GLU A 7 -6.50 -12.90 14.98
CA GLU A 7 -6.63 -14.27 14.45
C GLU A 7 -6.24 -14.34 12.98
N LEU A 8 -6.68 -13.36 12.17
CA LEU A 8 -6.29 -13.26 10.76
C LEU A 8 -4.77 -13.12 10.60
N LEU A 9 -4.15 -12.21 11.35
CA LEU A 9 -2.69 -12.02 11.31
C LEU A 9 -1.95 -13.28 11.74
N ARG A 10 -2.41 -13.98 12.79
CA ARG A 10 -1.79 -15.22 13.24
C ARG A 10 -1.85 -16.31 12.16
N HIS A 11 -2.96 -16.43 11.44
CA HIS A 11 -3.07 -17.36 10.31
C HIS A 11 -2.21 -16.94 9.12
N ALA A 12 -2.05 -15.63 8.89
CA ALA A 12 -1.24 -15.08 7.80
C ALA A 12 0.27 -15.00 8.13
N GLU A 13 0.70 -15.31 9.36
CA GLU A 13 2.07 -15.11 9.84
C GLU A 13 3.16 -15.63 8.90
N PRO A 14 3.05 -16.83 8.28
CA PRO A 14 4.07 -17.29 7.34
C PRO A 14 4.27 -16.35 6.14
N VAL A 15 3.18 -15.77 5.63
CA VAL A 15 3.23 -14.79 4.52
C VAL A 15 3.63 -13.41 5.03
N TRP A 16 3.13 -13.02 6.22
CA TRP A 16 3.44 -11.72 6.83
C TRP A 16 4.93 -11.57 7.15
N LYS A 17 5.57 -12.66 7.57
CA LYS A 17 7.02 -12.71 7.76
C LYS A 17 7.78 -12.44 6.46
N VAL A 18 7.37 -13.08 5.36
CA VAL A 18 8.00 -12.85 4.04
C VAL A 18 7.83 -11.41 3.58
N VAL A 19 6.67 -10.79 3.82
CA VAL A 19 6.44 -9.37 3.50
C VAL A 19 7.40 -8.47 4.28
N ARG A 20 7.50 -8.65 5.61
CA ARG A 20 8.36 -7.82 6.48
C ARG A 20 9.85 -8.03 6.27
N GLU A 21 10.26 -9.22 5.85
CA GLU A 21 11.67 -9.58 5.62
C GLU A 21 12.06 -9.48 4.13
N HIS A 22 11.20 -8.90 3.30
CA HIS A 22 11.45 -8.82 1.86
C HIS A 22 12.70 -7.98 1.56
N GLN A 23 13.52 -8.44 0.60
CA GLN A 23 14.79 -7.81 0.22
C GLN A 23 14.64 -6.31 -0.11
N PHE A 24 13.53 -5.94 -0.76
CA PHE A 24 13.20 -4.53 -1.03
C PHE A 24 13.21 -3.66 0.24
N LEU A 25 12.59 -4.12 1.33
CA LEU A 25 12.56 -3.38 2.59
C LEU A 25 13.93 -3.35 3.23
N ALA A 26 14.65 -4.49 3.24
CA ALA A 26 15.98 -4.58 3.81
C ALA A 26 16.99 -3.64 3.13
N GLU A 27 17.00 -3.60 1.80
CA GLU A 27 17.86 -2.69 1.03
C GLU A 27 17.43 -1.22 1.18
N THR A 28 16.13 -0.95 1.31
CA THR A 28 15.62 0.40 1.58
C THR A 28 16.07 0.90 2.95
N ALA A 29 15.96 0.06 3.99
CA ALA A 29 16.39 0.38 5.35
C ALA A 29 17.91 0.57 5.46
N ALA A 30 18.68 -0.22 4.70
CA ALA A 30 20.14 -0.09 4.63
C ALA A 30 20.60 1.13 3.79
N GLY A 31 19.70 1.76 3.03
CA GLY A 31 20.06 2.83 2.08
C GLY A 31 20.86 2.33 0.87
N THR A 32 20.80 1.03 0.59
CA THR A 32 21.56 0.37 -0.50
C THR A 32 20.69 -0.01 -1.69
N ILE A 33 19.38 0.23 -1.63
CA ILE A 33 18.46 -0.11 -2.71
C ILE A 33 18.85 0.58 -4.03
N PRO A 34 19.02 -0.18 -5.14
CA PRO A 34 19.32 0.43 -6.43
C PRO A 34 18.20 1.36 -6.87
N ARG A 35 18.58 2.51 -7.46
CA ARG A 35 17.62 3.53 -7.91
C ARG A 35 16.56 2.94 -8.83
N GLU A 36 16.95 2.08 -9.75
CA GLU A 36 16.10 1.47 -10.77
C GLU A 36 15.03 0.58 -10.16
N ILE A 37 15.37 -0.12 -9.06
CA ILE A 37 14.43 -0.96 -8.32
C ILE A 37 13.42 -0.08 -7.59
N PHE A 38 13.87 0.97 -6.91
CA PHE A 38 12.96 1.89 -6.21
C PHE A 38 12.05 2.65 -7.19
N VAL A 39 12.60 3.10 -8.32
CA VAL A 39 11.82 3.74 -9.40
C VAL A 39 10.75 2.79 -9.94
N ARG A 40 11.10 1.52 -10.16
CA ARG A 40 10.14 0.50 -10.60
C ARG A 40 9.05 0.28 -9.57
N TRP A 41 9.38 0.21 -8.27
CA TRP A 41 8.38 0.15 -7.21
C TRP A 41 7.47 1.40 -7.25
N MET A 42 8.05 2.60 -7.26
CA MET A 42 7.31 3.87 -7.25
C MET A 42 6.28 3.94 -8.40
N GLN A 43 6.69 3.56 -9.61
CA GLN A 43 5.81 3.56 -10.76
C GLN A 43 4.65 2.57 -10.61
N GLN A 44 4.92 1.37 -10.08
CA GLN A 44 3.89 0.34 -9.93
C GLN A 44 2.97 0.62 -8.76
N ASP A 45 3.49 1.21 -7.69
CA ASP A 45 2.73 1.55 -6.51
C ASP A 45 1.84 2.77 -6.73
N TYR A 46 2.32 3.76 -7.51
CA TYR A 46 1.47 4.85 -8.00
C TYR A 46 0.25 4.32 -8.77
N LEU A 47 0.46 3.35 -9.67
CA LEU A 47 -0.64 2.70 -10.39
C LEU A 47 -1.56 1.93 -9.44
N PHE A 48 -1.02 1.24 -8.44
CA PHE A 48 -1.81 0.55 -7.42
C PHE A 48 -2.69 1.52 -6.62
N VAL A 49 -2.12 2.60 -6.08
CA VAL A 49 -2.85 3.63 -5.30
C VAL A 49 -3.95 4.26 -6.14
N ARG A 50 -3.68 4.53 -7.43
CA ARG A 50 -4.70 5.05 -8.35
C ARG A 50 -5.91 4.13 -8.48
N GLU A 51 -5.69 2.81 -8.50
CA GLU A 51 -6.78 1.83 -8.57
C GLU A 51 -7.34 1.42 -7.18
N ALA A 52 -6.65 1.75 -6.10
CA ALA A 52 -7.19 1.64 -4.74
C ALA A 52 -8.35 2.64 -4.52
N ILE A 53 -8.37 3.78 -5.24
CA ILE A 53 -9.46 4.77 -5.21
C ILE A 53 -10.81 4.15 -5.61
N PRO A 54 -10.99 3.54 -6.80
CA PRO A 54 -12.26 2.91 -7.17
C PRO A 54 -12.62 1.74 -6.24
N PHE A 55 -11.64 0.97 -5.77
CA PHE A 55 -11.86 -0.08 -4.76
C PHE A 55 -12.50 0.50 -3.48
N LEU A 56 -11.90 1.55 -2.91
CA LEU A 56 -12.36 2.17 -1.68
C LEU A 56 -13.69 2.92 -1.86
N ALA A 57 -13.93 3.52 -3.04
CA ALA A 57 -15.18 4.17 -3.38
C ALA A 57 -16.37 3.19 -3.41
N VAL A 58 -16.18 2.00 -3.99
CA VAL A 58 -17.19 0.92 -3.97
C VAL A 58 -17.44 0.45 -2.54
N LEU A 59 -16.38 0.32 -1.73
CA LEU A 59 -16.50 -0.07 -0.33
C LEU A 59 -17.30 0.96 0.48
N LEU A 60 -17.02 2.25 0.29
CA LEU A 60 -17.74 3.37 0.90
C LEU A 60 -19.22 3.36 0.55
N ALA A 61 -19.56 3.13 -0.72
CA ALA A 61 -20.96 3.08 -1.18
C ALA A 61 -21.77 1.97 -0.48
N ARG A 62 -21.09 0.89 -0.06
CA ARG A 62 -21.68 -0.27 0.60
C ARG A 62 -21.56 -0.24 2.13
N ALA A 63 -20.92 0.79 2.67
CA ALA A 63 -20.53 0.83 4.07
C ALA A 63 -21.71 1.07 5.03
N PRO A 64 -21.72 0.41 6.20
CA PRO A 64 -22.56 0.80 7.33
C PRO A 64 -22.35 2.27 7.68
N ALA A 65 -23.40 2.94 8.16
CA ALA A 65 -23.37 4.38 8.44
C ALA A 65 -22.19 4.82 9.32
N ALA A 66 -21.85 4.02 10.33
CA ALA A 66 -20.74 4.28 11.25
C ALA A 66 -19.35 4.31 10.57
N LEU A 67 -19.19 3.66 9.42
CA LEU A 67 -17.91 3.56 8.71
C LEU A 67 -17.80 4.52 7.52
N ARG A 68 -18.87 5.23 7.15
CA ARG A 68 -18.85 6.12 5.96
C ARG A 68 -17.88 7.28 6.11
N ARG A 69 -17.87 7.93 7.28
CA ARG A 69 -16.95 9.04 7.55
C ARG A 69 -15.48 8.62 7.47
N PRO A 70 -15.00 7.61 8.22
CA PRO A 70 -13.59 7.21 8.15
C PRO A 70 -13.19 6.70 6.75
N LEU A 71 -14.08 5.99 6.03
CA LEU A 71 -13.81 5.58 4.65
C LEU A 71 -13.73 6.77 3.68
N GLY A 72 -14.53 7.82 3.88
CA GLY A 72 -14.43 9.06 3.13
C GLY A 72 -13.12 9.81 3.40
N GLU A 73 -12.67 9.83 4.66
CA GLU A 73 -11.37 10.41 5.04
C GLU A 73 -10.19 9.61 4.46
N ALA A 74 -10.30 8.28 4.40
CA ALA A 74 -9.33 7.41 3.74
C ALA A 74 -9.25 7.66 2.23
N LEU A 75 -10.38 7.86 1.55
CA LEU A 75 -10.39 8.23 0.12
C LEU A 75 -9.65 9.53 -0.14
N ALA A 76 -9.86 10.54 0.72
CA ALA A 76 -9.11 11.79 0.64
C ALA A 76 -7.61 11.61 0.95
N ALA A 77 -7.24 10.63 1.78
CA ALA A 77 -5.84 10.30 2.05
C ALA A 77 -5.15 9.73 0.81
N LEU A 78 -5.79 8.81 0.08
CA LEU A 78 -5.25 8.27 -1.18
C LEU A 78 -5.03 9.37 -2.23
N SER A 79 -5.92 10.37 -2.33
CA SER A 79 -5.69 11.51 -3.23
C SER A 79 -4.42 12.30 -2.86
N ARG A 80 -4.20 12.58 -1.58
CA ARG A 80 -2.98 13.26 -1.11
C ARG A 80 -1.72 12.41 -1.32
N GLU A 81 -1.87 11.09 -1.25
CA GLU A 81 -0.79 10.15 -1.53
C GLU A 81 -0.38 10.19 -3.01
N LEU A 82 -1.32 10.26 -3.95
CA LEU A 82 -1.01 10.48 -5.36
C LEU A 82 -0.25 11.80 -5.60
N GLU A 83 -0.66 12.88 -4.93
CA GLU A 83 0.05 14.17 -5.00
C GLU A 83 1.49 14.08 -4.48
N LEU A 84 1.73 13.27 -3.43
CA LEU A 84 3.07 12.96 -2.91
C LEU A 84 3.89 12.19 -3.95
N PHE A 85 3.34 11.11 -4.53
CA PHE A 85 4.01 10.34 -5.59
C PHE A 85 4.39 11.24 -6.77
N GLU A 86 3.48 12.08 -7.25
CA GLU A 86 3.73 12.98 -8.37
C GLU A 86 4.79 14.02 -8.07
N ARG A 87 4.80 14.57 -6.85
CA ARG A 87 5.84 15.50 -6.39
C ARG A 87 7.22 14.82 -6.35
N LEU A 88 7.31 13.68 -5.67
CA LEU A 88 8.58 12.96 -5.53
C LEU A 88 9.09 12.43 -6.88
N ALA A 89 8.19 12.00 -7.76
CA ALA A 89 8.56 11.62 -9.11
C ALA A 89 9.19 12.78 -9.90
N ARG A 90 8.66 14.00 -9.78
CA ARG A 90 9.27 15.20 -10.39
C ARG A 90 10.64 15.50 -9.80
N GLU A 91 10.77 15.48 -8.47
CA GLU A 91 12.03 15.74 -7.77
C GLU A 91 13.13 14.75 -8.15
N HIS A 92 12.78 13.47 -8.31
CA HIS A 92 13.70 12.40 -8.65
C HIS A 92 13.82 12.09 -10.15
N GLN A 93 13.17 12.89 -11.02
CA GLN A 93 13.17 12.73 -12.48
C GLN A 93 12.70 11.33 -12.90
N VAL A 94 11.55 10.91 -12.36
CA VAL A 94 10.88 9.64 -12.64
C VAL A 94 9.63 9.91 -13.48
N ALA A 95 9.52 9.24 -14.62
CA ALA A 95 8.31 9.29 -15.44
C ALA A 95 7.25 8.35 -14.86
N LEU A 96 6.07 8.89 -14.54
CA LEU A 96 4.87 8.12 -14.17
C LEU A 96 3.92 7.93 -15.36
N GLU A 97 3.94 8.85 -16.31
CA GLU A 97 3.13 8.78 -17.53
C GLU A 97 3.63 7.68 -18.48
N GLY A 98 2.70 7.05 -19.19
CA GLY A 98 3.00 5.97 -20.14
C GLY A 98 3.45 4.65 -19.50
N VAL A 99 3.57 4.58 -18.17
CA VAL A 99 3.92 3.34 -17.49
C VAL A 99 2.71 2.41 -17.44
N SER A 100 2.92 1.16 -17.86
CA SER A 100 1.92 0.10 -17.77
C SER A 100 2.09 -0.70 -16.48
N MET A 101 0.97 -1.22 -15.96
CA MET A 101 1.01 -2.17 -14.85
C MET A 101 1.76 -3.42 -15.27
N LEU A 102 2.65 -3.88 -14.39
CA LEU A 102 3.22 -5.21 -14.48
C LEU A 102 2.16 -6.26 -14.14
N PRO A 103 2.32 -7.52 -14.59
CA PRO A 103 1.34 -8.57 -14.36
C PRO A 103 0.91 -8.73 -12.90
N THR A 104 1.85 -8.61 -11.95
CA THR A 104 1.55 -8.71 -10.51
C THR A 104 0.69 -7.56 -10.00
N CYS A 105 1.03 -6.31 -10.37
CA CYS A 105 0.24 -5.13 -9.99
C CYS A 105 -1.16 -5.22 -10.59
N HIS A 106 -1.26 -5.55 -11.89
CA HIS A 106 -2.54 -5.73 -12.56
C HIS A 106 -3.38 -6.82 -11.89
N ALA A 107 -2.81 -8.00 -11.61
CA ALA A 107 -3.53 -9.08 -10.93
C ALA A 107 -4.05 -8.66 -9.55
N TYR A 108 -3.24 -7.91 -8.78
CA TYR A 108 -3.66 -7.43 -7.48
C TYR A 108 -4.81 -6.42 -7.58
N VAL A 109 -4.73 -5.46 -8.51
CA VAL A 109 -5.82 -4.52 -8.80
C VAL A 109 -7.10 -5.26 -9.19
N GLN A 110 -7.02 -6.25 -10.08
CA GLN A 110 -8.20 -7.04 -10.46
C GLN A 110 -8.79 -7.79 -9.27
N PHE A 111 -7.95 -8.32 -8.37
CA PHE A 111 -8.41 -8.94 -7.12
C PHE A 111 -9.13 -7.96 -6.21
N LEU A 112 -8.62 -6.73 -6.03
CA LEU A 112 -9.26 -5.69 -5.23
C LEU A 112 -10.65 -5.37 -5.79
N LEU A 113 -10.73 -5.05 -7.08
CA LEU A 113 -11.99 -4.69 -7.73
C LEU A 113 -13.00 -5.84 -7.71
N ALA A 114 -12.58 -7.06 -8.06
CA ALA A 114 -13.44 -8.24 -7.99
C ALA A 114 -13.98 -8.49 -6.58
N THR A 115 -13.16 -8.25 -5.55
CA THR A 115 -13.58 -8.37 -4.15
C THR A 115 -14.60 -7.29 -3.79
N ALA A 116 -14.33 -6.02 -4.11
CA ALA A 116 -15.22 -4.91 -3.81
C ALA A 116 -16.59 -5.02 -4.50
N TYR A 117 -16.65 -5.55 -5.72
CA TYR A 117 -17.93 -5.75 -6.43
C TYR A 117 -18.62 -7.08 -6.09
N GLY A 118 -17.86 -8.16 -5.90
CA GLY A 118 -18.40 -9.52 -5.85
C GLY A 118 -18.52 -10.14 -4.46
N ARG A 119 -17.88 -9.59 -3.42
CA ARG A 119 -17.85 -10.17 -2.07
C ARG A 119 -18.65 -9.34 -1.07
N SER A 120 -18.91 -9.89 0.10
CA SER A 120 -19.61 -9.18 1.18
C SER A 120 -18.79 -7.98 1.68
N PHE A 121 -19.45 -7.01 2.32
CA PHE A 121 -18.75 -5.86 2.90
C PHE A 121 -17.65 -6.28 3.91
N PRO A 122 -17.88 -7.22 4.85
CA PRO A 122 -16.84 -7.68 5.76
C PRO A 122 -15.61 -8.29 5.07
N GLU A 123 -15.81 -9.07 4.00
CA GLU A 123 -14.70 -9.63 3.20
C GLU A 123 -13.88 -8.51 2.54
N ALA A 124 -14.54 -7.56 1.87
CA ALA A 124 -13.85 -6.46 1.20
C ALA A 124 -13.17 -5.49 2.19
N PHE A 125 -13.79 -5.26 3.36
CA PHE A 125 -13.20 -4.47 4.43
C PHE A 125 -12.00 -5.18 5.07
N THR A 126 -12.00 -6.51 5.12
CA THR A 126 -10.85 -7.31 5.55
C THR A 126 -9.68 -7.18 4.57
N VAL A 127 -9.95 -7.12 3.26
CA VAL A 127 -8.93 -6.86 2.24
C VAL A 127 -8.33 -5.45 2.37
N LEU A 128 -9.16 -4.43 2.61
CA LEU A 128 -8.68 -3.09 2.93
C LEU A 128 -7.75 -3.12 4.15
N TYR A 129 -8.20 -3.72 5.26
CA TYR A 129 -7.39 -3.86 6.46
C TYR A 129 -6.05 -4.54 6.18
N ALA A 130 -6.04 -5.64 5.43
CA ALA A 130 -4.82 -6.38 5.13
C ALA A 130 -3.83 -5.55 4.29
N ALA A 131 -4.32 -4.80 3.30
CA ALA A 131 -3.47 -3.94 2.48
C ALA A 131 -2.82 -2.82 3.31
N GLU A 132 -3.62 -2.08 4.07
CA GLU A 132 -3.16 -0.97 4.91
C GLU A 132 -2.21 -1.45 6.03
N LYS A 133 -2.56 -2.57 6.67
CA LYS A 133 -1.74 -3.16 7.74
C LYS A 133 -0.40 -3.68 7.21
N ALA A 134 -0.39 -4.28 6.02
CA ALA A 134 0.85 -4.75 5.39
C ALA A 134 1.79 -3.58 5.09
N TYR A 135 1.26 -2.47 4.58
CA TYR A 135 2.04 -1.26 4.32
C TYR A 135 2.59 -0.65 5.61
N LEU A 136 1.73 -0.45 6.61
CA LEU A 136 2.14 0.07 7.92
C LEU A 136 3.27 -0.78 8.51
N ASP A 137 3.10 -2.10 8.58
CA ASP A 137 4.11 -2.97 9.18
C ASP A 137 5.42 -2.99 8.39
N ALA A 138 5.34 -2.98 7.05
CA ALA A 138 6.51 -2.97 6.18
C ALA A 138 7.33 -1.68 6.35
N TRP A 139 6.67 -0.53 6.29
CA TRP A 139 7.35 0.75 6.37
C TRP A 139 7.79 1.08 7.79
N THR A 140 7.01 0.75 8.82
CA THR A 140 7.45 0.84 10.23
C THR A 140 8.73 0.03 10.44
N TRP A 141 8.81 -1.18 9.91
CA TRP A 141 10.03 -1.97 9.96
C TRP A 141 11.21 -1.28 9.27
N VAL A 142 11.01 -0.68 8.09
CA VAL A 142 12.07 0.08 7.38
C VAL A 142 12.60 1.22 8.22
N LYS A 143 11.71 2.00 8.86
CA LYS A 143 12.08 3.12 9.72
C LYS A 143 12.82 2.66 10.97
N GLU A 144 12.37 1.59 11.62
CA GLU A 144 13.03 1.02 12.80
C GLU A 144 14.42 0.45 12.49
N LYS A 145 14.62 -0.07 11.28
CA LYS A 145 15.88 -0.67 10.84
C LYS A 145 16.76 0.27 10.01
N GLN A 146 16.39 1.54 9.90
CA GLN A 146 17.10 2.49 9.09
C GLN A 146 18.54 2.70 9.58
N GLN A 147 19.52 2.52 8.68
CA GLN A 147 20.95 2.64 9.01
C GLN A 147 21.57 3.93 8.49
N ALA A 148 20.96 4.54 7.47
CA ALA A 148 21.41 5.76 6.84
C ALA A 148 20.21 6.54 6.28
N THR A 149 20.38 7.84 6.07
CA THR A 149 19.39 8.66 5.38
C THR A 149 19.19 8.14 3.97
N SER A 150 17.95 7.77 3.65
CA SER A 150 17.60 7.26 2.32
C SER A 150 17.42 8.42 1.34
N PRO A 151 17.85 8.28 0.08
CA PRO A 151 17.43 9.19 -0.99
C PRO A 151 15.89 9.29 -1.13
N TRP A 152 15.15 8.33 -0.58
CA TRP A 152 13.70 8.20 -0.65
C TRP A 152 13.02 8.46 0.71
N GLN A 153 13.65 9.24 1.58
CA GLN A 153 13.22 9.45 2.97
C GLN A 153 11.75 9.83 3.11
N ALA A 154 11.25 10.70 2.22
CA ALA A 154 9.86 11.16 2.25
C ALA A 154 8.84 10.03 2.10
N PHE A 155 9.18 8.95 1.37
CA PHE A 155 8.33 7.76 1.28
C PHE A 155 8.34 6.95 2.58
N ILE A 156 9.51 6.81 3.21
CA ILE A 156 9.62 6.11 4.49
C ILE A 156 8.77 6.82 5.54
N GLU A 157 8.82 8.15 5.60
CA GLU A 157 8.07 8.92 6.60
C GLU A 157 6.55 8.90 6.41
N GLN A 158 6.08 8.71 5.16
CA GLN A 158 4.66 8.76 4.83
C GLN A 158 3.84 7.63 5.47
N TRP A 159 4.36 6.40 5.47
CA TRP A 159 3.60 5.20 5.85
C TRP A 159 4.05 4.58 7.19
N THR A 160 4.66 5.38 8.07
CA THR A 160 5.25 4.93 9.35
C THR A 160 4.66 5.55 10.60
#